data_AF-A0A958P944-F1
#
_entry.id   AF-A0A958P944-F1
#
_cell.length_a   1.000
_cell.length_b   1.000
_cell.length_c   1.000
_cell.angle_alpha   90.00
_cell.angle_beta   90.00
_cell.angle_gamma   90.00
#
_symmetry.space_group_name_H-M   'P 1'
#
loop_
_entity.id
_entity.type
_entity.pdbx_description
1 polymer ?
#
loop_
_entity_poly.entity_id
_entity_poly.type
_entity_poly.pdbx_seq_one_letter_code
_entity_poly.pdbx_strand_id
1 'polypeptide(L)'
;NMEIEISKLSRVEGLSEQGLALKNPVPLIHGLIAHFYLDFPGSTEGLEVYGKVHSSLPHPSGDKSFLVYFSFFGINKNQLTQIRKYLSQQPRYTPLEDDNREKFSFNPDNLFLTDDEKRLKSVIVIDSEASSLDQTLGILREDIDQVQAAAFDTYTSFLKTYLEDSSVLIDPMKIRPLTPNDFFGGHISWSIDADNHNFLQLQSEPGSQIDFLTVPLDEFLTQPQLWKQFFSEDLNGDVLAETFSTLSAHQRFSTLIFTPASLDTEDLVALDFYAEKYENQYLLTLRIAKPQKVKDLLMRRSRFSHWDLLIVDSRLLGSDPDSWIENMQNQARRLNYIGLEEKLKVIVLASNPSQQPPEKYKNPAFVGLCYRPMENRNFIFNVSQALESKYTVYHWENLRWTESVFYAQVAKKAHLIKMSEFGATIEHPKPIAPGTFLFLRGSIFDQAPRKNLCARFYNCEEDPNDKNKFHCQLIYFGINEAFNKYARSWFRETYATAKMQAES
;
A
#
# COMPACT_ATOMS: atom_id res chain seq x y z
N ASN A 1 8.57 21.52 18.61
CA ASN A 1 7.81 21.61 17.35
C ASN A 1 6.86 20.43 17.25
N MET A 2 5.59 20.71 16.98
CA MET A 2 4.54 19.70 16.91
C MET A 2 3.85 19.82 15.56
N GLU A 3 3.64 18.70 14.88
CA GLU A 3 2.87 18.67 13.63
C GLU A 3 1.37 18.76 13.95
N ILE A 4 0.69 19.64 13.22
CA ILE A 4 -0.76 19.82 13.28
C ILE A 4 -1.28 19.91 11.84
N GLU A 5 -2.61 19.98 11.69
CA GLU A 5 -3.22 20.26 10.41
C GLU A 5 -4.03 21.56 10.42
N ILE A 6 -3.97 22.29 9.32
CA ILE A 6 -4.89 23.38 9.01
C ILE A 6 -5.82 22.92 7.91
N SER A 7 -7.11 23.21 8.06
CA SER A 7 -8.12 22.77 7.11
C SER A 7 -9.08 23.87 6.71
N LYS A 8 -9.56 23.79 5.46
CA LYS A 8 -10.50 24.74 4.87
C LYS A 8 -11.79 24.01 4.50
N LEU A 9 -12.93 24.64 4.78
CA LEU A 9 -14.23 24.16 4.29
C LEU A 9 -14.31 24.27 2.77
N SER A 10 -14.64 23.16 2.14
CA SER A 10 -14.89 23.05 0.70
C SER A 10 -16.22 22.34 0.48
N ARG A 11 -17.01 22.82 -0.47
CA ARG A 11 -18.30 22.21 -0.80
C ARG A 11 -18.06 20.93 -1.58
N VAL A 12 -18.59 19.82 -1.05
CA VAL A 12 -18.75 18.57 -1.78
C VAL A 12 -19.96 18.74 -2.68
N GLU A 13 -19.79 18.46 -3.97
CA GLU A 13 -20.86 18.52 -4.97
C GLU A 13 -21.25 17.13 -5.48
N GLY A 14 -20.33 16.16 -5.41
CA GLY A 14 -20.58 14.77 -5.79
C GLY A 14 -19.90 13.80 -4.85
N LEU A 15 -20.53 12.65 -4.62
CA LEU A 15 -19.97 11.55 -3.85
C LEU A 15 -20.33 10.21 -4.52
N SER A 16 -19.37 9.28 -4.55
CA SER A 16 -19.57 7.89 -4.96
C SER A 16 -18.88 6.95 -3.95
N GLU A 17 -19.00 5.63 -4.13
CA GLU A 17 -18.24 4.69 -3.29
C GLU A 17 -16.72 4.81 -3.49
N GLN A 18 -16.30 5.32 -4.65
CA GLN A 18 -14.90 5.32 -5.08
C GLN A 18 -14.24 6.70 -4.98
N GLY A 19 -15.01 7.75 -4.70
CA GLY A 19 -14.45 9.09 -4.68
C GLY A 19 -15.41 10.19 -4.27
N LEU A 20 -14.90 11.42 -4.30
CA LEU A 20 -15.65 12.65 -4.04
C LEU A 20 -15.29 13.73 -5.05
N ALA A 21 -16.23 14.64 -5.30
CA ALA A 21 -16.04 15.79 -6.17
C ALA A 21 -16.24 17.08 -5.37
N LEU A 22 -15.26 17.98 -5.46
CA LEU A 22 -15.26 19.27 -4.76
C LEU A 22 -15.23 20.43 -5.74
N LYS A 23 -15.92 21.50 -5.39
CA LYS A 23 -15.72 22.80 -6.02
C LYS A 23 -14.46 23.47 -5.49
N ASN A 24 -13.53 23.80 -6.38
CA ASN A 24 -12.27 24.45 -6.03
C ASN A 24 -12.03 25.70 -6.90
N PRO A 25 -11.53 26.81 -6.35
CA PRO A 25 -11.28 28.02 -7.15
C PRO A 25 -10.11 27.91 -8.13
N VAL A 26 -9.26 26.88 -7.99
CA VAL A 26 -8.09 26.65 -8.84
C VAL A 26 -8.07 25.20 -9.31
N PRO A 27 -7.50 24.89 -10.48
CA PRO A 27 -7.35 23.50 -10.87
C PRO A 27 -6.31 22.82 -9.97
N LEU A 28 -6.50 21.53 -9.72
CA LEU A 28 -5.52 20.71 -9.02
C LEU A 28 -4.83 19.76 -10.00
N ILE A 29 -3.57 19.48 -9.73
CA ILE A 29 -2.74 18.59 -10.57
C ILE A 29 -3.17 17.14 -10.33
N HIS A 30 -3.26 16.35 -11.41
CA HIS A 30 -3.52 14.92 -11.34
C HIS A 30 -2.51 14.23 -10.40
N GLY A 31 -3.02 13.34 -9.55
CA GLY A 31 -2.22 12.59 -8.61
C GLY A 31 -1.91 13.30 -7.29
N LEU A 32 -2.31 14.55 -7.10
CA LEU A 32 -2.16 15.23 -5.80
C LEU A 32 -3.01 14.52 -4.74
N ILE A 33 -2.39 14.16 -3.61
CA ILE A 33 -3.10 13.60 -2.45
C ILE A 33 -3.61 14.74 -1.57
N ALA A 34 -4.87 14.63 -1.16
CA ALA A 34 -5.51 15.51 -0.21
C ALA A 34 -6.11 14.70 0.94
N HIS A 35 -6.09 15.31 2.13
CA HIS A 35 -6.67 14.77 3.35
C HIS A 35 -8.00 15.45 3.63
N PHE A 36 -9.06 14.67 3.89
CA PHE A 36 -10.42 15.15 4.06
C PHE A 36 -11.02 14.69 5.38
N TYR A 37 -11.70 15.63 6.03
CA TYR A 37 -12.67 15.34 7.09
C TYR A 37 -14.08 15.62 6.58
N LEU A 38 -14.89 14.57 6.53
CA LEU A 38 -16.26 14.59 6.03
C LEU A 38 -17.22 14.51 7.22
N ASP A 39 -18.09 15.50 7.34
CA ASP A 39 -19.18 15.49 8.32
C ASP A 39 -20.50 15.26 7.56
N PHE A 40 -20.96 14.00 7.51
CA PHE A 40 -22.22 13.68 6.84
C PHE A 40 -23.42 14.28 7.60
N PRO A 41 -24.41 14.86 6.90
CA PRO A 41 -25.63 15.35 7.52
C PRO A 41 -26.30 14.29 8.40
N GLY A 42 -26.58 14.63 9.67
CA GLY A 42 -27.20 13.71 10.63
C GLY A 42 -26.24 12.70 11.26
N SER A 43 -24.97 12.66 10.88
CA SER A 43 -23.93 11.88 11.57
C SER A 43 -23.36 12.68 12.74
N THR A 44 -23.13 12.01 13.87
CA THR A 44 -22.34 12.54 14.98
C THR A 44 -20.86 12.22 14.85
N GLU A 45 -20.52 11.27 13.98
CA GLU A 45 -19.16 10.83 13.72
C GLU A 45 -18.67 11.48 12.42
N GLY A 46 -17.54 12.18 12.52
CA GLY A 46 -16.79 12.65 11.36
C GLY A 46 -15.99 11.50 10.75
N LEU A 47 -15.86 11.53 9.43
CA LEU A 47 -15.14 10.54 8.65
C LEU A 47 -13.84 11.16 8.11
N GLU A 48 -12.72 10.52 8.43
CA GLU A 48 -11.40 10.89 7.89
C GLU A 48 -11.09 10.02 6.67
N VAL A 49 -10.74 10.62 5.54
CA VAL A 49 -10.35 9.91 4.31
C VAL A 49 -9.28 10.66 3.53
N TYR A 50 -8.48 9.92 2.79
CA TYR A 50 -7.56 10.49 1.80
C TYR A 50 -8.12 10.29 0.40
N GLY A 51 -7.87 11.25 -0.47
CA GLY A 51 -8.21 11.14 -1.88
C GLY A 51 -7.11 11.67 -2.77
N LYS A 52 -6.95 11.06 -3.93
CA LYS A 52 -5.98 11.43 -4.96
C LYS A 52 -6.72 12.10 -6.11
N VAL A 53 -6.25 13.24 -6.57
CA VAL A 53 -6.88 13.96 -7.69
C VAL A 53 -6.85 13.08 -8.93
N HIS A 54 -8.03 12.73 -9.42
CA HIS A 54 -8.21 12.02 -10.68
C HIS A 54 -8.32 13.02 -11.84
N SER A 55 -9.18 14.02 -11.73
CA SER A 55 -9.33 15.04 -12.78
C SER A 55 -9.78 16.38 -12.22
N SER A 56 -9.52 17.45 -12.97
CA SER A 56 -9.92 18.81 -12.63
C SER A 56 -10.50 19.47 -13.86
N LEU A 57 -11.82 19.63 -13.88
CA LEU A 57 -12.57 20.16 -15.02
C LEU A 57 -13.12 21.56 -14.71
N PRO A 58 -13.31 22.43 -15.72
CA PRO A 58 -14.05 23.68 -15.53
C PRO A 58 -15.43 23.41 -14.93
N HIS A 59 -15.81 24.20 -13.93
CA HIS A 59 -17.08 23.98 -13.24
C HIS A 59 -18.27 24.27 -14.18
N PRO A 60 -19.30 23.41 -14.24
CA PRO A 60 -20.44 23.60 -15.15
C PRO A 60 -21.19 24.93 -14.98
N SER A 61 -21.12 25.54 -13.80
CA SER A 61 -21.76 26.85 -13.53
C SER A 61 -21.04 28.06 -14.15
N GLY A 62 -19.84 27.90 -14.73
CA GLY A 62 -19.14 28.97 -15.46
C GLY A 62 -18.53 30.09 -14.59
N ASP A 63 -18.44 29.92 -13.27
CA ASP A 63 -17.97 30.95 -12.32
C ASP A 63 -16.44 31.00 -12.15
N LYS A 64 -15.68 30.58 -13.18
CA LYS A 64 -14.22 30.42 -13.17
C LYS A 64 -13.69 29.49 -12.07
N SER A 65 -14.54 28.66 -11.48
CA SER A 65 -14.13 27.59 -10.57
C SER A 65 -13.93 26.28 -11.33
N PHE A 66 -13.44 25.27 -10.61
CA PHE A 66 -13.18 23.94 -11.11
C PHE A 66 -13.95 22.93 -10.28
N LEU A 67 -14.46 21.89 -10.94
CA LEU A 67 -14.96 20.69 -10.30
C LEU A 67 -13.81 19.68 -10.30
N VAL A 68 -13.28 19.41 -9.11
CA VAL A 68 -12.13 18.52 -8.91
C VAL A 68 -12.62 17.20 -8.37
N TYR A 69 -12.30 16.13 -9.10
CA TYR A 69 -12.65 14.78 -8.74
C TYR A 69 -11.47 14.08 -8.06
N PHE A 70 -11.75 13.43 -6.95
CA PHE A 70 -10.80 12.64 -6.19
C PHE A 70 -11.25 11.19 -6.15
N SER A 71 -10.35 10.25 -6.43
CA SER A 71 -10.53 8.85 -6.05
C SER A 71 -10.07 8.67 -4.60
N PHE A 72 -10.75 7.82 -3.82
CA PHE A 72 -10.29 7.49 -2.49
C PHE A 72 -8.96 6.72 -2.54
N PHE A 73 -8.04 7.06 -1.65
CA PHE A 73 -6.69 6.51 -1.62
C PHE A 73 -6.39 5.95 -0.23
N GLY A 74 -6.32 4.63 -0.10
CA GLY A 74 -6.20 3.98 1.22
C GLY A 74 -7.49 4.06 2.03
N ILE A 75 -8.65 3.85 1.41
CA ILE A 75 -9.90 3.75 2.18
C ILE A 75 -10.04 2.37 2.81
N ASN A 76 -10.31 2.32 4.12
CA ASN A 76 -10.53 1.08 4.84
C ASN A 76 -12.02 0.68 4.85
N LYS A 77 -12.30 -0.57 5.25
CA LYS A 77 -13.65 -1.14 5.26
C LYS A 77 -14.65 -0.33 6.11
N ASN A 78 -14.21 0.20 7.25
CA ASN A 78 -15.09 0.96 8.15
C ASN A 78 -15.48 2.30 7.53
N GLN A 79 -14.50 3.03 6.97
CA GLN A 79 -14.70 4.28 6.25
C GLN A 79 -15.65 4.08 5.05
N LEU A 80 -15.39 3.04 4.24
CA LEU A 80 -16.24 2.71 3.09
C LEU A 80 -17.67 2.34 3.51
N THR A 81 -17.83 1.65 4.64
CA THR A 81 -19.16 1.33 5.20
C THR A 81 -19.93 2.60 5.59
N GLN A 82 -19.25 3.60 6.16
CA GLN A 82 -19.89 4.88 6.50
C GLN A 82 -20.33 5.64 5.24
N ILE A 83 -19.50 5.68 4.20
CA ILE A 83 -19.86 6.28 2.90
C ILE A 83 -21.07 5.56 2.30
N ARG A 84 -21.05 4.22 2.25
CA ARG A 84 -22.17 3.41 1.74
C ARG A 84 -23.45 3.63 2.52
N LYS A 85 -23.37 3.77 3.85
CA LYS A 85 -24.53 4.07 4.71
C LYS A 85 -25.12 5.44 4.41
N TYR A 86 -24.29 6.45 4.12
CA TYR A 86 -24.78 7.76 3.71
C TYR A 86 -25.40 7.72 2.31
N LEU A 87 -24.73 7.07 1.34
CA LEU A 87 -25.20 6.96 -0.03
C LEU A 87 -26.52 6.18 -0.14
N SER A 88 -26.71 5.10 0.63
CA SER A 88 -27.94 4.30 0.61
C SER A 88 -29.17 5.05 1.14
N GLN A 89 -28.98 6.17 1.85
CA GLN A 89 -30.06 7.06 2.26
C GLN A 89 -30.47 8.03 1.15
N GLN A 90 -29.68 8.14 0.08
CA GLN A 90 -29.97 9.04 -1.03
C GLN A 90 -30.99 8.43 -1.99
N PRO A 91 -31.95 9.22 -2.52
CA PRO A 91 -32.96 8.71 -3.44
C PRO A 91 -32.33 8.06 -4.68
N ARG A 92 -32.76 6.84 -5.00
CA ARG A 92 -32.36 6.10 -6.22
C ARG A 92 -30.87 5.82 -6.33
N TYR A 93 -30.15 5.77 -5.20
CA TYR A 93 -28.75 5.41 -5.20
C TYR A 93 -28.51 4.00 -5.78
N THR A 94 -27.62 3.93 -6.76
CA THR A 94 -26.95 2.71 -7.23
C THR A 94 -25.45 3.00 -7.28
N PRO A 95 -24.57 2.01 -7.08
CA PRO A 95 -23.12 2.25 -7.11
C PRO A 95 -22.60 2.54 -8.52
N LEU A 96 -23.22 1.94 -9.54
CA LEU A 96 -22.85 2.02 -10.94
C LEU A 96 -24.03 2.53 -11.77
N GLU A 97 -23.71 3.10 -12.94
CA GLU A 97 -24.70 3.48 -13.96
C GLU A 97 -25.21 2.24 -14.72
N ASP A 98 -24.33 1.28 -15.03
CA ASP A 98 -24.67 0.02 -15.68
C ASP A 98 -23.89 -1.17 -15.09
N ASP A 99 -24.62 -2.20 -14.63
CA ASP A 99 -24.05 -3.41 -14.05
C ASP A 99 -23.86 -4.55 -15.08
N ASN A 100 -24.23 -4.34 -16.36
CA ASN A 100 -24.11 -5.37 -17.39
C ASN A 100 -22.65 -5.56 -17.85
N ARG A 101 -21.99 -6.59 -17.34
CA ARG A 101 -20.61 -6.96 -17.66
C ARG A 101 -20.32 -7.06 -19.17
N GLU A 102 -21.26 -7.54 -19.98
CA GLU A 102 -21.04 -7.74 -21.43
C GLU A 102 -20.77 -6.43 -22.18
N LYS A 103 -21.30 -5.29 -21.69
CA LYS A 103 -21.05 -3.97 -22.29
C LYS A 103 -19.61 -3.48 -22.08
N PHE A 104 -18.94 -4.03 -21.08
CA PHE A 104 -17.57 -3.71 -20.73
C PHE A 104 -16.60 -4.83 -21.15
N SER A 105 -17.07 -5.88 -21.83
CA SER A 105 -16.18 -6.89 -22.39
C SER A 105 -15.47 -6.35 -23.62
N PHE A 106 -14.24 -6.80 -23.84
CA PHE A 106 -13.49 -6.43 -25.02
C PHE A 106 -14.13 -7.05 -26.27
N ASN A 107 -14.28 -6.22 -27.30
CA ASN A 107 -14.74 -6.67 -28.61
C ASN A 107 -13.63 -6.46 -29.65
N PRO A 108 -13.01 -7.54 -30.16
CA PRO A 108 -11.94 -7.45 -31.16
C PRO A 108 -12.41 -6.85 -32.49
N ASP A 109 -13.71 -6.93 -32.81
CA ASP A 109 -14.28 -6.40 -34.05
C ASP A 109 -14.57 -4.90 -33.98
N ASN A 110 -14.35 -4.25 -32.82
CA ASN A 110 -14.54 -2.82 -32.69
C ASN A 110 -13.41 -2.04 -33.38
N LEU A 111 -13.70 -1.56 -34.59
CA LEU A 111 -12.78 -0.81 -35.43
C LEU A 111 -12.38 0.57 -34.86
N PHE A 112 -13.10 1.09 -33.87
CA PHE A 112 -12.85 2.42 -33.28
C PHE A 112 -11.91 2.37 -32.07
N LEU A 113 -11.41 1.19 -31.69
CA LEU A 113 -10.42 1.06 -30.62
C LEU A 113 -9.05 1.54 -31.10
N THR A 114 -8.39 2.34 -30.25
CA THR A 114 -6.98 2.71 -30.41
C THR A 114 -6.07 1.49 -30.21
N ASP A 115 -4.82 1.57 -30.67
CA ASP A 115 -3.87 0.47 -30.51
C ASP A 115 -3.57 0.15 -29.04
N ASP A 116 -3.55 1.17 -28.18
CA ASP A 116 -3.35 0.96 -26.74
C ASP A 116 -4.58 0.31 -26.07
N GLU A 117 -5.79 0.61 -26.54
CA GLU A 117 -7.02 -0.06 -26.07
C GLU A 117 -7.16 -1.50 -26.58
N LYS A 118 -6.50 -1.87 -27.68
CA LYS A 118 -6.45 -3.25 -28.18
C LYS A 118 -5.34 -4.08 -27.51
N ARG A 119 -4.39 -3.41 -26.86
CA ARG A 119 -3.22 -4.06 -26.28
C ARG A 119 -3.60 -4.77 -24.97
N LEU A 120 -3.18 -6.02 -24.88
CA LEU A 120 -3.26 -6.79 -23.64
C LEU A 120 -2.36 -6.16 -22.57
N LYS A 121 -2.95 -5.68 -21.47
CA LYS A 121 -2.24 -4.99 -20.39
C LYS A 121 -1.59 -5.98 -19.43
N SER A 122 -0.35 -5.72 -19.02
CA SER A 122 0.41 -6.58 -18.12
C SER A 122 0.37 -6.07 -16.68
N VAL A 123 -0.04 -6.95 -15.77
CA VAL A 123 -0.06 -6.69 -14.32
C VAL A 123 0.90 -7.65 -13.64
N ILE A 124 1.82 -7.11 -12.85
CA ILE A 124 2.72 -7.91 -12.02
C ILE A 124 2.28 -7.77 -10.58
N VAL A 125 2.04 -8.90 -9.91
CA VAL A 125 1.64 -8.93 -8.49
C VAL A 125 2.78 -9.54 -7.69
N ILE A 126 3.30 -8.79 -6.71
CA ILE A 126 4.32 -9.25 -5.76
C ILE A 126 3.71 -9.19 -4.36
N ASP A 127 3.32 -10.36 -3.84
CA ASP A 127 2.65 -10.47 -2.55
C ASP A 127 3.21 -11.65 -1.76
N SER A 128 3.78 -11.38 -0.59
CA SER A 128 4.34 -12.41 0.27
C SER A 128 3.28 -13.28 0.97
N GLU A 129 2.00 -12.92 0.86
CA GLU A 129 0.88 -13.73 1.33
C GLU A 129 0.26 -14.55 0.18
N ALA A 130 0.59 -15.85 0.11
CA ALA A 130 0.16 -16.74 -0.97
C ALA A 130 -1.36 -16.81 -1.18
N SER A 131 -2.16 -16.78 -0.11
CA SER A 131 -3.63 -16.76 -0.20
C SER A 131 -4.16 -15.47 -0.85
N SER A 132 -3.57 -14.33 -0.48
CA SER A 132 -3.88 -13.03 -1.06
C SER A 132 -3.47 -12.96 -2.53
N LEU A 133 -2.32 -13.56 -2.89
CA LEU A 133 -1.81 -13.63 -4.25
C LEU A 133 -2.78 -14.35 -5.21
N ASP A 134 -3.26 -15.54 -4.84
CA ASP A 134 -4.21 -16.32 -5.63
C ASP A 134 -5.56 -15.59 -5.77
N GLN A 135 -6.05 -15.00 -4.68
CA GLN A 135 -7.27 -14.20 -4.70
C GLN A 135 -7.13 -13.00 -5.64
N THR A 136 -6.02 -12.28 -5.57
CA THR A 136 -5.73 -11.11 -6.42
C THR A 136 -5.74 -11.50 -7.90
N LEU A 137 -5.05 -12.58 -8.26
CA LEU A 137 -5.03 -13.07 -9.63
C LEU A 137 -6.41 -13.50 -10.12
N GLY A 138 -7.19 -14.17 -9.26
CA GLY A 138 -8.57 -14.56 -9.58
C GLY A 138 -9.44 -13.35 -9.91
N ILE A 139 -9.41 -12.32 -9.05
CA ILE A 139 -10.16 -11.07 -9.25
C ILE A 139 -9.74 -10.37 -10.55
N LEU A 140 -8.43 -10.23 -10.79
CA LEU A 140 -7.93 -9.56 -12.00
C LEU A 140 -8.40 -10.25 -13.29
N ARG A 141 -8.38 -11.58 -13.31
CA ARG A 141 -8.76 -12.38 -14.48
C ARG A 141 -10.27 -12.47 -14.69
N GLU A 142 -11.06 -12.40 -13.61
CA GLU A 142 -12.52 -12.48 -13.70
C GLU A 142 -13.15 -11.12 -14.03
N ASP A 143 -12.64 -10.04 -13.43
CA ASP A 143 -13.34 -8.75 -13.43
C ASP A 143 -12.76 -7.70 -14.40
N ILE A 144 -11.58 -7.94 -15.01
CA ILE A 144 -10.97 -7.01 -15.97
C ILE A 144 -10.56 -7.76 -17.24
N ASP A 145 -11.21 -7.44 -18.35
CA ASP A 145 -10.85 -8.00 -19.65
C ASP A 145 -9.56 -7.35 -20.21
N GLN A 146 -8.91 -8.01 -21.16
CA GLN A 146 -7.64 -7.57 -21.74
C GLN A 146 -6.52 -7.33 -20.72
N VAL A 147 -6.48 -8.16 -19.66
CA VAL A 147 -5.39 -8.17 -18.69
C VAL A 147 -4.72 -9.54 -18.64
N GLN A 148 -3.38 -9.54 -18.66
CA GLN A 148 -2.56 -10.68 -18.27
C GLN A 148 -1.85 -10.37 -16.96
N ALA A 149 -1.80 -11.34 -16.06
CA ALA A 149 -1.22 -11.16 -14.74
C ALA A 149 -0.20 -12.24 -14.40
N ALA A 150 0.98 -11.81 -13.96
CA ALA A 150 2.03 -12.66 -13.39
C ALA A 150 2.11 -12.42 -11.87
N ALA A 151 2.44 -13.46 -11.13
CA ALA A 151 2.43 -13.44 -9.67
C ALA A 151 3.72 -13.97 -9.09
N PHE A 152 4.23 -13.26 -8.09
CA PHE A 152 5.45 -13.56 -7.36
C PHE A 152 5.15 -13.53 -5.86
N ASP A 153 5.48 -14.61 -5.19
CA ASP A 153 5.37 -14.78 -3.75
C ASP A 153 6.55 -14.17 -2.98
N THR A 154 7.59 -13.74 -3.70
CA THR A 154 8.78 -13.08 -3.17
C THR A 154 9.29 -12.01 -4.14
N TYR A 155 9.84 -10.94 -3.58
CA TYR A 155 10.52 -9.90 -4.34
C TYR A 155 11.76 -10.45 -5.03
N THR A 156 12.54 -11.31 -4.38
CA THR A 156 13.66 -12.01 -5.01
C THR A 156 13.24 -12.77 -6.26
N SER A 157 12.17 -13.57 -6.21
CA SER A 157 11.73 -14.33 -7.40
C SER A 157 11.34 -13.41 -8.55
N PHE A 158 10.74 -12.26 -8.24
CA PHE A 158 10.47 -11.23 -9.23
C PHE A 158 11.76 -10.66 -9.84
N LEU A 159 12.73 -10.26 -9.02
CA LEU A 159 14.02 -9.73 -9.49
C LEU A 159 14.76 -10.73 -10.38
N LYS A 160 14.85 -12.00 -9.96
CA LYS A 160 15.49 -13.06 -10.75
C LYS A 160 14.79 -13.30 -12.08
N THR A 161 13.46 -13.27 -12.06
CA THR A 161 12.67 -13.49 -13.27
C THR A 161 12.82 -12.33 -14.24
N TYR A 162 12.86 -11.09 -13.78
CA TYR A 162 12.72 -9.93 -14.66
C TYR A 162 13.99 -9.09 -14.82
N LEU A 163 14.77 -8.93 -13.77
CA LEU A 163 15.87 -7.97 -13.68
C LEU A 163 17.26 -8.61 -13.79
N GLU A 164 17.35 -9.91 -13.55
CA GLU A 164 18.59 -10.69 -13.73
C GLU A 164 18.66 -11.36 -15.11
N ASP A 165 19.90 -11.52 -15.59
CA ASP A 165 20.18 -12.09 -16.91
C ASP A 165 19.66 -13.54 -16.99
N SER A 166 19.07 -13.87 -18.12
CA SER A 166 18.24 -15.06 -18.40
C SER A 166 18.86 -16.43 -18.09
N SER A 167 20.13 -16.49 -17.70
CA SER A 167 20.88 -17.72 -17.42
C SER A 167 20.51 -18.40 -16.10
N VAL A 168 19.78 -17.72 -15.19
CA VAL A 168 19.36 -18.27 -13.88
C VAL A 168 17.86 -18.63 -13.85
N LEU A 169 17.19 -18.68 -15.01
CA LEU A 169 15.86 -19.27 -15.06
C LEU A 169 16.00 -20.78 -14.84
N ILE A 170 15.42 -21.26 -13.74
CA ILE A 170 15.37 -22.68 -13.41
C ILE A 170 14.79 -23.43 -14.61
N ASP A 171 15.62 -24.26 -15.25
CA ASP A 171 15.18 -25.13 -16.33
C ASP A 171 14.23 -26.18 -15.73
N PRO A 172 12.95 -26.20 -16.14
CA PRO A 172 11.99 -27.18 -15.65
C PRO A 172 12.46 -28.63 -15.87
N MET A 173 13.31 -28.88 -16.88
CA MET A 173 13.87 -30.19 -17.18
C MET A 173 14.92 -30.64 -16.15
N LYS A 174 15.55 -29.70 -15.43
CA LYS A 174 16.50 -30.00 -14.35
C LYS A 174 15.81 -30.25 -13.01
N ILE A 175 14.49 -30.09 -12.92
CA ILE A 175 13.76 -30.32 -11.67
C ILE A 175 13.44 -31.81 -11.54
N ARG A 176 14.15 -32.50 -10.65
CA ARG A 176 13.87 -33.89 -10.28
C ARG A 176 12.68 -33.93 -9.29
N PRO A 177 11.66 -34.77 -9.53
CA PRO A 177 10.60 -34.99 -8.55
C PRO A 177 11.15 -35.75 -7.33
N LEU A 178 10.85 -35.23 -6.14
CA LEU A 178 11.17 -35.89 -4.88
C LEU A 178 10.20 -37.04 -4.60
N THR A 179 10.75 -38.14 -4.09
CA THR A 179 10.00 -39.28 -3.58
C THR A 179 9.95 -39.23 -2.04
N PRO A 180 9.00 -39.91 -1.38
CA PRO A 180 8.98 -40.01 0.08
C PRO A 180 10.26 -40.60 0.70
N ASN A 181 11.10 -41.26 -0.10
CA ASN A 181 12.38 -41.80 0.34
C ASN A 181 13.51 -40.76 0.30
N ASP A 182 13.33 -39.64 -0.38
CA ASP A 182 14.31 -38.53 -0.42
C ASP A 182 14.12 -37.57 0.78
N PHE A 183 13.04 -37.74 1.57
CA PHE A 183 12.64 -36.83 2.63
C PHE A 183 12.08 -37.60 3.83
N PHE A 184 12.80 -37.61 4.94
CA PHE A 184 12.32 -38.28 6.14
C PHE A 184 10.97 -37.66 6.62
N GLY A 185 9.95 -38.50 6.82
CA GLY A 185 8.64 -38.09 7.32
C GLY A 185 7.85 -37.12 6.41
N GLY A 186 8.30 -36.92 5.16
CA GLY A 186 7.70 -35.99 4.19
C GLY A 186 7.84 -34.49 4.53
N HIS A 187 8.41 -34.16 5.69
CA HIS A 187 8.73 -32.79 6.11
C HIS A 187 9.84 -32.78 7.17
N ILE A 188 10.59 -31.68 7.24
CA ILE A 188 11.54 -31.40 8.32
C ILE A 188 11.25 -30.02 8.89
N SER A 189 11.20 -29.92 10.22
CA SER A 189 10.93 -28.68 10.95
C SER A 189 11.99 -28.47 12.03
N TRP A 190 12.51 -27.25 12.12
CA TRP A 190 13.50 -26.88 13.13
C TRP A 190 13.31 -25.43 13.59
N SER A 191 13.73 -25.13 14.81
CA SER A 191 13.76 -23.77 15.33
C SER A 191 15.15 -23.17 15.27
N ILE A 192 15.20 -21.87 14.98
CA ILE A 192 16.40 -21.05 15.05
C ILE A 192 16.14 -19.82 15.91
N ASP A 193 17.18 -19.30 16.54
CA ASP A 193 17.13 -18.06 17.33
C ASP A 193 16.81 -16.85 16.42
N ALA A 194 15.97 -15.92 16.92
CA ALA A 194 15.53 -14.80 16.11
C ALA A 194 16.59 -13.71 15.89
N ASP A 195 17.59 -13.62 16.77
CA ASP A 195 18.59 -12.56 16.76
C ASP A 195 19.86 -13.00 16.02
N ASN A 196 20.34 -14.21 16.30
CA ASN A 196 21.60 -14.72 15.76
C ASN A 196 21.41 -15.84 14.70
N HIS A 197 20.17 -16.30 14.49
CA HIS A 197 19.84 -17.37 13.53
C HIS A 197 20.62 -18.68 13.79
N ASN A 198 21.04 -18.94 15.03
CA ASN A 198 21.64 -20.22 15.40
C ASN A 198 20.55 -21.28 15.52
N PHE A 199 20.87 -22.50 15.09
CA PHE A 199 20.03 -23.66 15.33
C PHE A 199 19.76 -23.85 16.82
N LEU A 200 18.48 -24.05 17.17
CA LEU A 200 18.04 -24.31 18.54
C LEU A 200 17.65 -25.78 18.72
N GLN A 201 16.68 -26.25 17.92
CA GLN A 201 16.12 -27.60 18.10
C GLN A 201 15.49 -28.14 16.82
N LEU A 202 15.65 -29.44 16.57
CA LEU A 202 14.87 -30.18 15.57
C LEU A 202 13.50 -30.58 16.17
N GLN A 203 12.42 -30.24 15.48
CA GLN A 203 11.04 -30.52 15.90
C GLN A 203 10.48 -31.82 15.29
N SER A 204 11.02 -32.25 14.14
CA SER A 204 10.61 -33.50 13.49
C SER A 204 11.30 -34.71 14.14
N GLU A 205 10.55 -35.77 14.47
CA GLU A 205 11.09 -37.01 15.06
C GLU A 205 11.86 -37.83 14.02
N PRO A 206 13.18 -38.04 14.13
CA PRO A 206 13.95 -38.79 13.13
C PRO A 206 13.45 -40.23 12.95
N GLY A 207 13.28 -40.67 11.71
CA GLY A 207 13.01 -42.08 11.40
C GLY A 207 14.25 -42.93 11.45
N SER A 208 14.06 -44.24 11.53
CA SER A 208 15.11 -45.22 11.76
C SER A 208 16.16 -45.34 10.64
N GLN A 209 15.97 -44.72 9.48
CA GLN A 209 16.96 -44.61 8.39
C GLN A 209 16.62 -43.36 7.55
N ILE A 210 17.65 -42.71 6.98
CA ILE A 210 17.68 -41.94 5.71
C ILE A 210 18.33 -40.54 5.85
N ASP A 211 19.25 -40.25 4.92
CA ASP A 211 19.89 -38.95 4.66
C ASP A 211 18.88 -37.90 4.18
N PHE A 212 19.02 -36.65 4.62
CA PHE A 212 18.20 -35.54 4.14
C PHE A 212 18.86 -34.91 2.90
N LEU A 213 18.32 -35.16 1.70
CA LEU A 213 18.92 -34.66 0.44
C LEU A 213 20.43 -34.92 0.39
N THR A 214 20.85 -36.14 0.78
CA THR A 214 22.25 -36.60 0.92
C THR A 214 23.06 -36.09 2.12
N VAL A 215 22.50 -35.20 2.95
CA VAL A 215 23.15 -34.75 4.20
C VAL A 215 22.79 -35.71 5.35
N PRO A 216 23.77 -36.35 6.01
CA PRO A 216 23.51 -37.15 7.19
C PRO A 216 22.88 -36.31 8.31
N LEU A 217 21.79 -36.79 8.90
CA LEU A 217 21.06 -36.04 9.93
C LEU A 217 21.93 -35.69 11.14
N ASP A 218 22.86 -36.57 11.51
CA ASP A 218 23.82 -36.34 12.60
C ASP A 218 24.71 -35.12 12.33
N GLU A 219 25.08 -34.88 11.07
CA GLU A 219 25.84 -33.69 10.67
C GLU A 219 24.98 -32.42 10.78
N PHE A 220 23.72 -32.51 10.34
CA PHE A 220 22.75 -31.41 10.46
C PHE A 220 22.50 -31.00 11.91
N LEU A 221 22.43 -31.96 12.84
CA LEU A 221 22.21 -31.72 14.26
C LEU A 221 23.44 -31.18 15.00
N THR A 222 24.64 -31.50 14.52
CA THR A 222 25.90 -31.13 15.21
C THR A 222 26.47 -29.79 14.79
N GLN A 223 26.11 -29.30 13.59
CA GLN A 223 26.61 -28.03 13.05
C GLN A 223 25.53 -26.93 13.11
N PRO A 224 25.69 -25.87 13.93
CA PRO A 224 24.64 -24.87 14.19
C PRO A 224 24.13 -24.08 12.98
N GLN A 225 24.86 -24.12 11.86
CA GLN A 225 24.63 -23.31 10.67
C GLN A 225 24.49 -24.14 9.38
N LEU A 226 24.56 -25.47 9.45
CA LEU A 226 24.51 -26.34 8.27
C LEU A 226 23.19 -26.20 7.51
N TRP A 227 22.10 -25.92 8.22
CA TRP A 227 20.78 -25.65 7.63
C TRP A 227 20.78 -24.50 6.61
N LYS A 228 21.74 -23.57 6.67
CA LYS A 228 21.87 -22.48 5.70
C LYS A 228 22.30 -22.97 4.32
N GLN A 229 22.88 -24.17 4.19
CA GLN A 229 23.29 -24.74 2.91
C GLN A 229 22.09 -25.02 1.98
N PHE A 230 20.88 -25.25 2.52
CA PHE A 230 19.67 -25.33 1.69
C PHE A 230 19.33 -24.00 1.00
N PHE A 231 19.93 -22.92 1.50
CA PHE A 231 19.76 -21.56 1.04
C PHE A 231 21.04 -20.98 0.42
N SER A 232 22.13 -21.75 0.23
CA SER A 232 23.41 -21.18 -0.18
C SER A 232 23.47 -20.73 -1.65
N GLU A 233 23.78 -19.43 -1.74
CA GLU A 233 24.47 -18.57 -2.72
C GLU A 233 23.86 -18.09 -4.04
N ASP A 234 23.10 -18.86 -4.84
CA ASP A 234 22.59 -18.28 -6.12
C ASP A 234 21.07 -18.20 -6.26
N LEU A 235 20.30 -19.03 -5.55
CA LEU A 235 18.83 -19.10 -5.75
C LEU A 235 18.01 -18.68 -4.54
N ASN A 236 18.35 -19.13 -3.33
CA ASN A 236 17.45 -19.04 -2.17
C ASN A 236 17.98 -18.19 -1.00
N GLY A 237 19.22 -17.72 -1.03
CA GLY A 237 19.81 -16.92 0.05
C GLY A 237 19.08 -15.60 0.26
N ASP A 238 18.80 -14.90 -0.83
CA ASP A 238 18.02 -13.66 -0.80
C ASP A 238 16.57 -13.91 -0.37
N VAL A 239 15.98 -15.04 -0.77
CA VAL A 239 14.63 -15.44 -0.35
C VAL A 239 14.58 -15.60 1.17
N LEU A 240 15.61 -16.22 1.76
CA LEU A 240 15.70 -16.38 3.22
C LEU A 240 15.87 -15.03 3.93
N ALA A 241 16.72 -14.14 3.41
CA ALA A 241 16.91 -12.80 3.95
C ALA A 241 15.62 -11.95 3.86
N GLU A 242 14.92 -12.02 2.73
CA GLU A 242 13.61 -11.40 2.53
C GLU A 242 12.58 -11.96 3.53
N THR A 243 12.57 -13.27 3.73
CA THR A 243 11.68 -13.95 4.68
C THR A 243 11.86 -13.40 6.10
N PHE A 244 13.11 -13.29 6.58
CA PHE A 244 13.38 -12.79 7.93
C PHE A 244 13.09 -11.30 8.10
N SER A 245 13.30 -10.49 7.06
CA SER A 245 12.99 -9.05 7.11
C SER A 245 11.50 -8.74 7.04
N THR A 246 10.69 -9.62 6.43
CA THR A 246 9.25 -9.41 6.23
C THR A 246 8.38 -10.07 7.31
N LEU A 247 8.87 -11.12 7.97
CA LEU A 247 8.12 -11.86 9.00
C LEU A 247 7.99 -11.07 10.31
N SER A 248 6.74 -10.73 10.64
CA SER A 248 6.37 -10.27 11.98
C SER A 248 5.97 -11.44 12.89
N ALA A 249 5.92 -11.21 14.21
CA ALA A 249 5.51 -12.24 15.18
C ALA A 249 4.15 -12.86 14.81
N HIS A 250 4.06 -14.18 14.93
CA HIS A 250 2.90 -15.02 14.59
C HIS A 250 2.44 -14.95 13.12
N GLN A 251 3.28 -14.41 12.22
CA GLN A 251 3.03 -14.53 10.78
C GLN A 251 3.66 -15.81 10.25
N ARG A 252 2.99 -16.37 9.25
CA ARG A 252 3.50 -17.48 8.44
C ARG A 252 3.85 -16.97 7.07
N PHE A 253 5.02 -17.37 6.61
CA PHE A 253 5.49 -17.18 5.25
C PHE A 253 5.56 -18.54 4.58
N SER A 254 5.21 -18.60 3.30
CA SER A 254 5.40 -19.80 2.50
C SER A 254 5.79 -19.44 1.08
N THR A 255 6.83 -20.10 0.59
CA THR A 255 7.26 -20.00 -0.80
C THR A 255 7.82 -21.34 -1.25
N LEU A 256 8.12 -21.45 -2.54
CA LEU A 256 8.77 -22.60 -3.11
C LEU A 256 10.24 -22.26 -3.35
N ILE A 257 11.14 -23.08 -2.80
CA ILE A 257 12.58 -22.95 -2.98
C ILE A 257 13.11 -24.09 -3.85
N PHE A 258 14.22 -23.84 -4.53
CA PHE A 258 14.87 -24.82 -5.39
C PHE A 258 16.29 -25.06 -4.91
N THR A 259 16.60 -26.27 -4.45
CA THR A 259 17.90 -26.62 -3.89
C THR A 259 18.51 -27.79 -4.66
N PRO A 260 19.84 -27.92 -4.76
CA PRO A 260 20.47 -29.09 -5.38
C PRO A 260 20.03 -30.40 -4.72
N ALA A 261 19.83 -31.46 -5.51
CA ALA A 261 19.48 -32.79 -5.00
C ALA A 261 20.61 -33.43 -4.19
N SER A 262 21.85 -33.06 -4.50
CA SER A 262 23.06 -33.38 -3.74
C SER A 262 24.13 -32.32 -4.01
N LEU A 263 25.18 -32.28 -3.18
CA LEU A 263 26.33 -31.38 -3.37
C LEU A 263 27.05 -31.60 -4.72
N ASP A 264 26.91 -32.78 -5.32
CA ASP A 264 27.65 -33.20 -6.52
C ASP A 264 26.78 -33.23 -7.81
N THR A 265 25.51 -32.81 -7.75
CA THR A 265 24.60 -32.87 -8.91
C THR A 265 24.06 -31.51 -9.32
N GLU A 266 23.83 -31.32 -10.63
CA GLU A 266 23.13 -30.14 -11.17
C GLU A 266 21.60 -30.25 -11.08
N ASP A 267 21.07 -31.41 -10.68
CA ASP A 267 19.64 -31.64 -10.54
C ASP A 267 19.09 -30.81 -9.38
N LEU A 268 17.99 -30.11 -9.63
CA LEU A 268 17.30 -29.30 -8.62
C LEU A 268 16.09 -30.05 -8.08
N VAL A 269 15.80 -29.85 -6.81
CA VAL A 269 14.56 -30.32 -6.17
C VAL A 269 13.75 -29.13 -5.67
N ALA A 270 12.44 -29.23 -5.83
CA ALA A 270 11.48 -28.22 -5.39
C ALA A 270 10.96 -28.53 -4.00
N LEU A 271 11.10 -27.58 -3.08
CA LEU A 271 10.63 -27.70 -1.70
C LEU A 271 9.67 -26.58 -1.35
N ASP A 272 8.60 -26.92 -0.64
CA ASP A 272 7.76 -25.94 0.03
C ASP A 272 8.46 -25.49 1.32
N PHE A 273 8.91 -24.25 1.33
CA PHE A 273 9.46 -23.58 2.50
C PHE A 273 8.35 -22.88 3.25
N TYR A 274 8.32 -23.09 4.56
CA TYR A 274 7.48 -22.38 5.50
C TYR A 274 8.34 -21.80 6.61
N ALA A 275 8.02 -20.58 7.01
CA ALA A 275 8.66 -19.92 8.14
C ALA A 275 7.60 -19.26 9.02
N GLU A 276 7.70 -19.44 10.33
CA GLU A 276 6.81 -18.83 11.32
C GLU A 276 7.65 -18.18 12.42
N LYS A 277 7.39 -16.90 12.71
CA LYS A 277 8.11 -16.17 13.76
C LYS A 277 7.37 -16.27 15.09
N TYR A 278 8.06 -16.73 16.13
CA TYR A 278 7.64 -16.64 17.53
C TYR A 278 8.43 -15.51 18.22
N GLU A 279 8.18 -15.24 19.51
CA GLU A 279 8.79 -14.10 20.22
C GLU A 279 10.32 -14.04 20.07
N ASN A 280 11.02 -15.16 20.30
CA ASN A 280 12.50 -15.21 20.27
C ASN A 280 13.08 -16.25 19.30
N GLN A 281 12.25 -16.85 18.45
CA GLN A 281 12.69 -17.90 17.53
C GLN A 281 11.88 -17.93 16.24
N TYR A 282 12.49 -18.41 15.16
CA TYR A 282 11.78 -18.79 13.94
C TYR A 282 11.62 -20.32 13.90
N LEU A 283 10.43 -20.80 13.56
CA LEU A 283 10.20 -22.17 13.16
C LEU A 283 10.26 -22.25 11.63
N LEU A 284 11.25 -22.96 11.12
CA LEU A 284 11.42 -23.22 9.70
C LEU A 284 10.93 -24.63 9.40
N THR A 285 10.26 -24.81 8.25
CA THR A 285 9.80 -26.11 7.79
C THR A 285 10.00 -26.25 6.30
N LEU A 286 10.59 -27.36 5.88
CA LEU A 286 10.67 -27.76 4.47
C LEU A 286 9.77 -28.97 4.25
N ARG A 287 9.04 -28.98 3.13
CA ARG A 287 8.18 -30.10 2.71
C ARG A 287 8.42 -30.40 1.24
N ILE A 288 8.17 -31.64 0.84
CA ILE A 288 8.13 -31.99 -0.59
C ILE A 288 7.03 -31.14 -1.26
N ALA A 289 7.41 -30.37 -2.28
CA ALA A 289 6.46 -29.56 -3.02
C ALA A 289 5.52 -30.46 -3.85
N LYS A 290 4.23 -30.11 -3.89
CA LYS A 290 3.27 -30.82 -4.75
C LYS A 290 3.62 -30.55 -6.23
N PRO A 291 3.65 -31.57 -7.11
CA PRO A 291 3.98 -31.38 -8.53
C PRO A 291 3.12 -30.32 -9.23
N GLN A 292 1.84 -30.25 -8.89
CA GLN A 292 0.92 -29.23 -9.43
C GLN A 292 1.34 -27.82 -9.04
N LYS A 293 1.80 -27.60 -7.79
CA LYS A 293 2.25 -26.28 -7.31
C LYS A 293 3.51 -25.83 -8.04
N VAL A 294 4.44 -26.75 -8.29
CA VAL A 294 5.65 -26.49 -9.12
C VAL A 294 5.25 -26.06 -10.52
N LYS A 295 4.36 -26.83 -11.16
CA LYS A 295 3.86 -26.53 -12.51
C LYS A 295 3.14 -25.18 -12.56
N ASP A 296 2.25 -24.92 -11.60
CA ASP A 296 1.50 -23.66 -11.53
C ASP A 296 2.43 -22.47 -11.35
N LEU A 297 3.46 -22.58 -10.49
CA LEU A 297 4.45 -21.53 -10.28
C LEU A 297 5.28 -21.26 -11.53
N LEU A 298 5.74 -22.29 -12.23
CA LEU A 298 6.46 -22.13 -13.49
C LEU A 298 5.57 -21.51 -14.58
N MET A 299 4.28 -21.87 -14.62
CA MET A 299 3.31 -21.28 -15.56
C MET A 299 2.94 -19.83 -15.22
N ARG A 300 2.96 -19.44 -13.93
CA ARG A 300 2.70 -18.06 -13.47
C ARG A 300 3.83 -17.10 -13.79
N ARG A 301 5.04 -17.61 -14.03
CA ARG A 301 6.24 -16.83 -14.37
C ARG A 301 6.33 -16.59 -15.87
N SER A 302 5.35 -15.87 -16.42
CA SER A 302 5.46 -15.33 -17.78
C SER A 302 6.30 -14.05 -17.75
N ARG A 303 7.32 -13.94 -18.60
CA ARG A 303 8.01 -12.66 -18.86
C ARG A 303 7.16 -11.82 -19.80
N PHE A 304 6.73 -10.66 -19.33
CA PHE A 304 6.10 -9.65 -20.18
C PHE A 304 7.15 -8.76 -20.83
N SER A 305 6.89 -8.36 -22.08
CA SER A 305 7.74 -7.40 -22.80
C SER A 305 7.55 -5.96 -22.35
N HIS A 306 6.44 -5.66 -21.67
CA HIS A 306 6.06 -4.35 -21.16
C HIS A 306 5.42 -4.51 -19.78
N TRP A 307 5.53 -3.51 -18.89
CA TRP A 307 4.89 -3.49 -17.57
C TRP A 307 3.91 -2.32 -17.47
N ASP A 308 2.61 -2.60 -17.45
CA ASP A 308 1.59 -1.55 -17.30
C ASP A 308 1.31 -1.21 -15.83
N LEU A 309 1.37 -2.20 -14.94
CA LEU A 309 1.07 -2.04 -13.52
C LEU A 309 1.84 -3.02 -12.65
N LEU A 310 2.36 -2.51 -11.53
CA LEU A 310 2.90 -3.30 -10.45
C LEU A 310 1.97 -3.22 -9.23
N ILE A 311 1.61 -4.37 -8.65
CA ILE A 311 0.87 -4.49 -7.40
C ILE A 311 1.81 -5.11 -6.39
N VAL A 312 2.06 -4.44 -5.27
CA VAL A 312 3.14 -4.82 -4.35
C VAL A 312 2.70 -4.78 -2.89
N ASP A 313 3.09 -5.78 -2.11
CA ASP A 313 2.92 -5.75 -0.66
C ASP A 313 3.79 -4.65 -0.02
N SER A 314 3.17 -3.81 0.82
CA SER A 314 3.82 -2.74 1.57
C SER A 314 5.04 -3.16 2.38
N ARG A 315 5.14 -4.43 2.80
CA ARG A 315 6.29 -4.99 3.53
C ARG A 315 7.56 -5.02 2.68
N LEU A 316 7.42 -5.08 1.35
CA LEU A 316 8.54 -5.17 0.40
C LEU A 316 9.11 -3.80 0.02
N LEU A 317 8.42 -2.72 0.37
CA LEU A 317 8.82 -1.34 0.05
C LEU A 317 9.83 -0.76 1.04
N GLY A 318 9.99 -1.39 2.21
CA GLY A 318 10.87 -0.90 3.27
C GLY A 318 10.40 0.40 3.93
N SER A 319 11.36 1.14 4.49
CA SER A 319 11.13 2.42 5.17
C SER A 319 11.00 3.60 4.22
N ASP A 320 11.61 3.52 3.03
CA ASP A 320 11.67 4.59 2.03
C ASP A 320 11.10 4.13 0.66
N PRO A 321 9.76 4.19 0.48
CA PRO A 321 9.13 3.79 -0.77
C PRO A 321 9.50 4.64 -1.97
N ASP A 322 9.89 5.91 -1.77
CA ASP A 322 10.21 6.83 -2.86
C ASP A 322 11.52 6.42 -3.53
N SER A 323 12.56 6.12 -2.74
CA SER A 323 13.81 5.56 -3.25
C SER A 323 13.60 4.17 -3.88
N TRP A 324 12.72 3.35 -3.31
CA TRP A 324 12.40 2.03 -3.86
C TRP A 324 11.81 2.12 -5.27
N ILE A 325 10.82 2.99 -5.48
CA ILE A 325 10.17 3.11 -6.79
C ILE A 325 11.07 3.76 -7.84
N GLU A 326 11.92 4.71 -7.45
CA GLU A 326 12.91 5.31 -8.35
C GLU A 326 13.89 4.25 -8.87
N ASN A 327 14.43 3.43 -7.97
CA ASN A 327 15.32 2.33 -8.33
C ASN A 327 14.64 1.32 -9.26
N MET A 328 13.39 0.92 -8.94
CA MET A 328 12.62 -0.01 -9.77
C MET A 328 12.36 0.55 -11.17
N GLN A 329 11.96 1.81 -11.28
CA GLN A 329 11.73 2.47 -12.57
C GLN A 329 13.01 2.56 -13.40
N ASN A 330 14.14 2.90 -12.78
CA ASN A 330 15.43 2.97 -13.48
C ASN A 330 15.85 1.60 -14.02
N GLN A 331 15.65 0.53 -13.25
CA GLN A 331 15.92 -0.84 -13.71
C GLN A 331 14.96 -1.28 -14.82
N ALA A 332 13.66 -1.00 -14.69
CA ALA A 332 12.66 -1.32 -15.69
C ALA A 332 12.93 -0.61 -17.03
N ARG A 333 13.31 0.68 -17.00
CA ARG A 333 13.71 1.44 -18.20
C ARG A 333 14.96 0.87 -18.84
N ARG A 334 15.99 0.56 -18.03
CA ARG A 334 17.25 -0.01 -18.53
C ARG A 334 17.02 -1.31 -19.32
N LEU A 335 16.03 -2.09 -18.91
CA LEU A 335 15.65 -3.37 -19.54
C LEU A 335 14.48 -3.24 -20.54
N ASN A 336 14.04 -2.01 -20.84
CA ASN A 336 12.95 -1.70 -21.77
C ASN A 336 11.58 -2.31 -21.42
N TYR A 337 11.31 -2.56 -20.14
CA TYR A 337 9.96 -2.97 -19.70
C TYR A 337 8.96 -1.81 -19.63
N ILE A 338 9.46 -0.58 -19.57
CA ILE A 338 8.65 0.65 -19.64
C ILE A 338 9.35 1.66 -20.54
N GLY A 339 8.59 2.58 -21.15
CA GLY A 339 9.15 3.65 -21.98
C GLY A 339 10.04 4.62 -21.19
N LEU A 340 10.91 5.35 -21.89
CA LEU A 340 11.85 6.32 -21.28
C LEU A 340 11.13 7.41 -20.45
N GLU A 341 10.03 7.95 -20.99
CA GLU A 341 9.21 9.00 -20.34
C GLU A 341 8.04 8.41 -19.53
N GLU A 342 7.84 7.10 -19.60
CA GLU A 342 6.76 6.43 -18.90
C GLU A 342 7.09 6.29 -17.41
N LYS A 343 6.06 6.39 -16.57
CA LYS A 343 6.16 6.15 -15.14
C LYS A 343 5.51 4.81 -14.84
N LEU A 344 6.27 3.91 -14.20
CA LEU A 344 5.71 2.68 -13.64
C LEU A 344 4.62 3.06 -12.64
N LYS A 345 3.42 2.52 -12.86
CA LYS A 345 2.27 2.69 -11.97
C LYS A 345 2.30 1.58 -10.93
N VAL A 346 2.07 1.94 -9.66
CA VAL A 346 2.14 1.02 -8.52
C VAL A 346 0.88 1.10 -7.67
N ILE A 347 0.28 -0.05 -7.34
CA ILE A 347 -0.73 -0.18 -6.30
C ILE A 347 -0.12 -0.93 -5.12
N VAL A 348 -0.27 -0.37 -3.92
CA VAL A 348 0.25 -0.95 -2.70
C VAL A 348 -0.84 -1.74 -1.96
N LEU A 349 -0.52 -2.97 -1.57
CA LEU A 349 -1.33 -3.80 -0.68
C LEU A 349 -0.79 -3.69 0.75
N ALA A 350 -1.61 -3.24 1.69
CA ALA A 350 -1.18 -3.01 3.07
C ALA A 350 -2.13 -3.69 4.08
N SER A 351 -1.58 -4.21 5.17
CA SER A 351 -2.40 -4.89 6.20
C SER A 351 -2.81 -3.99 7.36
N ASN A 352 -2.06 -2.92 7.62
CA ASN A 352 -2.30 -2.03 8.76
C ASN A 352 -2.30 -0.54 8.34
N PRO A 353 -3.45 0.14 8.39
CA PRO A 353 -3.56 1.56 8.06
C PRO A 353 -2.66 2.48 8.89
N SER A 354 -2.44 2.17 10.18
CA SER A 354 -1.61 3.01 11.06
C SER A 354 -0.13 2.94 10.73
N GLN A 355 0.34 1.80 10.19
CA GLN A 355 1.75 1.61 9.81
C GLN A 355 2.04 2.04 8.36
N GLN A 356 1.02 1.99 7.50
CA GLN A 356 1.14 2.36 6.08
C GLN A 356 0.12 3.46 5.76
N PRO A 357 0.28 4.66 6.35
CA PRO A 357 -0.63 5.76 6.11
C PRO A 357 -0.49 6.28 4.66
N PRO A 358 -1.55 6.80 4.05
CA PRO A 358 -1.54 7.27 2.66
C PRO A 358 -0.43 8.29 2.34
N GLU A 359 -0.03 9.12 3.31
CA GLU A 359 1.00 10.14 3.13
C GLU A 359 2.41 9.59 2.93
N LYS A 360 2.62 8.29 3.20
CA LYS A 360 3.88 7.60 2.90
C LYS A 360 4.06 7.41 1.38
N TYR A 361 2.98 7.50 0.60
CA TYR A 361 2.95 7.17 -0.83
C TYR A 361 2.64 8.39 -1.71
N LYS A 362 3.31 9.52 -1.44
CA LYS A 362 3.10 10.78 -2.17
C LYS A 362 3.67 10.78 -3.58
N ASN A 363 4.65 9.92 -3.88
CA ASN A 363 5.20 9.82 -5.23
C ASN A 363 4.09 9.50 -6.24
N PRO A 364 3.98 10.26 -7.35
CA PRO A 364 2.94 10.06 -8.36
C PRO A 364 2.82 8.63 -8.89
N ALA A 365 3.91 7.86 -8.89
CA ALA A 365 3.95 6.46 -9.29
C ALA A 365 3.03 5.56 -8.45
N PHE A 366 2.81 5.86 -7.17
CA PHE A 366 1.88 5.11 -6.32
C PHE A 366 0.44 5.54 -6.59
N VAL A 367 -0.21 4.89 -7.54
CA VAL A 367 -1.54 5.25 -8.03
C VAL A 367 -2.69 4.69 -7.18
N GLY A 368 -2.44 3.66 -6.36
CA GLY A 368 -3.44 3.12 -5.43
C GLY A 368 -2.85 2.57 -4.13
N LEU A 369 -3.67 2.55 -3.08
CA LEU A 369 -3.37 1.93 -1.79
C LEU A 369 -4.62 1.17 -1.33
N CYS A 370 -4.49 -0.13 -1.15
CA CYS A 370 -5.57 -1.04 -0.76
C CYS A 370 -5.24 -1.71 0.58
N TYR A 371 -6.14 -1.59 1.55
CA TYR A 371 -5.98 -2.26 2.84
C TYR A 371 -6.61 -3.65 2.84
N ARG A 372 -5.96 -4.62 3.50
CA ARG A 372 -6.49 -5.97 3.72
C ARG A 372 -7.48 -6.00 4.91
N PRO A 373 -8.54 -6.83 4.85
CA PRO A 373 -8.98 -7.61 3.69
C PRO A 373 -9.47 -6.70 2.57
N MET A 374 -9.05 -7.00 1.33
CA MET A 374 -9.35 -6.16 0.17
C MET A 374 -10.84 -6.16 -0.14
N GLU A 375 -11.36 -5.01 -0.53
CA GLU A 375 -12.69 -4.89 -1.10
C GLU A 375 -12.57 -4.92 -2.62
N ASN A 376 -13.17 -5.93 -3.25
CA ASN A 376 -12.95 -6.20 -4.68
C ASN A 376 -13.32 -5.01 -5.57
N ARG A 377 -14.43 -4.32 -5.33
CA ARG A 377 -14.89 -3.22 -6.19
C ARG A 377 -13.90 -2.07 -6.20
N ASN A 378 -13.44 -1.66 -5.02
CA ASN A 378 -12.43 -0.61 -4.89
C ASN A 378 -11.08 -1.06 -5.46
N PHE A 379 -10.67 -2.31 -5.22
CA PHE A 379 -9.45 -2.84 -5.80
C PHE A 379 -9.49 -2.83 -7.35
N ILE A 380 -10.55 -3.39 -7.95
CA ILE A 380 -10.75 -3.41 -9.40
C ILE A 380 -10.83 -1.99 -9.96
N PHE A 381 -11.52 -1.08 -9.27
CA PHE A 381 -11.57 0.31 -9.65
C PHE A 381 -10.17 0.93 -9.71
N ASN A 382 -9.36 0.78 -8.67
CA ASN A 382 -7.99 1.31 -8.66
C ASN A 382 -7.12 0.71 -9.77
N VAL A 383 -7.25 -0.61 -10.03
CA VAL A 383 -6.55 -1.27 -11.13
C VAL A 383 -7.01 -0.73 -12.49
N SER A 384 -8.32 -0.57 -12.70
CA SER A 384 -8.88 -0.03 -13.95
C SER A 384 -8.38 1.39 -14.22
N GLN A 385 -8.31 2.22 -13.17
CA GLN A 385 -7.80 3.59 -13.25
C GLN A 385 -6.32 3.62 -13.56
N ALA A 386 -5.54 2.73 -12.93
CA ALA A 386 -4.11 2.61 -13.20
C ALA A 386 -3.87 2.17 -14.65
N LEU A 387 -4.61 1.17 -15.13
CA LEU A 387 -4.45 0.64 -16.49
C LEU A 387 -5.11 1.50 -17.58
N GLU A 388 -5.90 2.50 -17.19
CA GLU A 388 -6.81 3.24 -18.08
C GLU A 388 -7.74 2.28 -18.86
N SER A 389 -8.12 1.17 -18.21
CA SER A 389 -8.96 0.14 -18.81
C SER A 389 -10.44 0.49 -18.67
N LYS A 390 -11.15 0.46 -19.80
CA LYS A 390 -12.62 0.52 -19.86
C LYS A 390 -13.28 -0.86 -19.79
N TYR A 391 -12.48 -1.93 -19.73
CA TYR A 391 -13.00 -3.29 -19.86
C TYR A 391 -13.38 -3.94 -18.52
N THR A 392 -14.09 -3.17 -17.69
CA THR A 392 -14.63 -3.62 -16.41
C THR A 392 -15.82 -2.72 -16.04
N VAL A 393 -16.79 -3.25 -15.32
CA VAL A 393 -17.92 -2.46 -14.79
C VAL A 393 -17.44 -1.40 -13.79
N TYR A 394 -16.28 -1.60 -13.15
CA TYR A 394 -15.76 -0.70 -12.12
C TYR A 394 -14.78 0.35 -12.70
N HIS A 395 -15.10 0.97 -13.83
CA HIS A 395 -14.28 2.07 -14.39
C HIS A 395 -14.91 3.45 -14.13
N TRP A 396 -14.11 4.51 -14.23
CA TRP A 396 -14.48 5.88 -13.86
C TRP A 396 -15.81 6.38 -14.43
N GLU A 397 -16.05 6.16 -15.71
CA GLU A 397 -17.21 6.72 -16.42
C GLU A 397 -18.51 5.99 -16.09
N ASN A 398 -18.43 4.76 -15.55
CA ASN A 398 -19.57 3.98 -15.11
C ASN A 398 -19.90 4.18 -13.62
N LEU A 399 -19.11 4.99 -12.90
CA LEU A 399 -19.43 5.34 -11.52
C LEU A 399 -20.63 6.26 -11.46
N ARG A 400 -21.60 5.90 -10.63
CA ARG A 400 -22.72 6.78 -10.35
C ARG A 400 -22.35 7.82 -9.30
N TRP A 401 -22.38 9.08 -9.71
CA TRP A 401 -22.13 10.22 -8.82
C TRP A 401 -23.44 10.69 -8.20
N THR A 402 -23.52 10.65 -6.88
CA THR A 402 -24.66 11.19 -6.15
C THR A 402 -24.41 12.66 -5.86
N GLU A 403 -25.24 13.53 -6.42
CA GLU A 403 -25.25 14.95 -6.09
C GLU A 403 -25.41 15.12 -4.58
N SER A 404 -24.43 15.73 -3.95
CA SER A 404 -24.37 15.91 -2.51
C SER A 404 -24.12 17.37 -2.22
N VAL A 405 -24.74 17.92 -1.17
CA VAL A 405 -24.50 19.31 -0.75
C VAL A 405 -24.18 19.33 0.73
N PHE A 406 -22.93 18.99 1.04
CA PHE A 406 -22.35 19.15 2.38
C PHE A 406 -20.91 19.67 2.27
N TYR A 407 -20.28 19.94 3.41
CA TYR A 407 -18.93 20.51 3.45
C TYR A 407 -17.93 19.46 3.92
N ALA A 408 -16.79 19.40 3.24
CA ALA A 408 -15.60 18.70 3.67
C ALA A 408 -14.57 19.70 4.20
N GLN A 409 -13.81 19.34 5.22
CA GLN A 409 -12.61 20.09 5.60
C GLN A 409 -11.42 19.48 4.89
N VAL A 410 -10.79 20.25 3.99
CA VAL A 410 -9.59 19.83 3.24
C VAL A 410 -8.38 20.26 4.03
N ALA A 411 -7.62 19.28 4.54
CA ALA A 411 -6.53 19.49 5.47
C ALA A 411 -5.16 19.54 4.78
N LYS A 412 -4.24 20.26 5.42
CA LYS A 412 -2.83 20.38 5.07
C LYS A 412 -2.00 20.41 6.35
N LYS A 413 -0.84 19.77 6.32
CA LYS A 413 0.11 19.78 7.43
C LYS A 413 0.68 21.18 7.65
N ALA A 414 0.88 21.52 8.91
CA ALA A 414 1.56 22.72 9.38
C ALA A 414 2.34 22.41 10.66
N HIS A 415 3.33 23.24 11.00
CA HIS A 415 4.07 23.05 12.25
C HIS A 415 3.65 24.09 13.28
N LEU A 416 3.27 23.65 14.46
CA LEU A 416 2.98 24.51 15.60
C LEU A 416 4.30 24.96 16.24
N ILE A 417 4.57 26.27 16.19
CA ILE A 417 5.79 26.89 16.75
C ILE A 417 5.53 27.35 18.18
N LYS A 418 4.48 28.15 18.38
CA LYS A 418 4.10 28.70 19.68
C LYS A 418 2.61 28.56 19.88
N MET A 419 2.21 28.35 21.12
CA MET A 419 0.80 28.22 21.46
C MET A 419 0.52 28.91 22.80
N SER A 420 -0.65 29.51 22.90
CA SER A 420 -1.18 30.17 24.10
C SER A 420 -2.66 29.83 24.27
N GLU A 421 -3.31 30.33 25.32
CA GLU A 421 -4.76 30.15 25.50
C GLU A 421 -5.60 30.85 24.43
N PHE A 422 -5.08 31.89 23.79
CA PHE A 422 -5.86 32.75 22.88
C PHE A 422 -5.48 32.61 21.41
N GLY A 423 -4.37 31.95 21.12
CA GLY A 423 -3.85 31.84 19.77
C GLY A 423 -2.57 31.03 19.67
N ALA A 424 -2.06 30.96 18.44
CA ALA A 424 -0.84 30.23 18.12
C ALA A 424 -0.04 30.94 17.03
N THR A 425 1.20 30.49 16.86
CA THR A 425 2.01 30.75 15.68
C THR A 425 2.31 29.43 15.02
N ILE A 426 2.00 29.33 13.73
CA ILE A 426 2.30 28.15 12.92
C ILE A 426 3.31 28.50 11.83
N GLU A 427 4.14 27.54 11.48
CA GLU A 427 4.99 27.56 10.30
C GLU A 427 4.21 27.00 9.10
N HIS A 428 4.24 27.70 7.98
CA HIS A 428 3.60 27.25 6.74
C HIS A 428 4.43 27.66 5.51
N PRO A 429 4.52 26.84 4.45
CA PRO A 429 5.34 27.14 3.26
C PRO A 429 4.78 28.26 2.37
N LYS A 430 3.59 28.76 2.66
CA LYS A 430 2.95 29.85 1.90
C LYS A 430 2.35 30.86 2.87
N PRO A 431 2.37 32.17 2.53
CA PRO A 431 1.76 33.17 3.38
C PRO A 431 0.25 32.97 3.46
N ILE A 432 -0.30 33.11 4.66
CA ILE A 432 -1.75 33.08 4.89
C ILE A 432 -2.21 34.51 5.13
N ALA A 433 -3.13 34.99 4.27
CA ALA A 433 -3.60 36.37 4.33
C ALA A 433 -4.29 36.68 5.68
N PRO A 434 -3.98 37.82 6.33
CA PRO A 434 -4.72 38.28 7.49
C PRO A 434 -6.22 38.37 7.21
N GLY A 435 -7.04 37.98 8.19
CA GLY A 435 -8.49 37.86 8.06
C GLY A 435 -8.98 36.47 7.62
N THR A 436 -8.09 35.59 7.13
CA THR A 436 -8.47 34.22 6.73
C THR A 436 -8.92 33.40 7.94
N PHE A 437 -10.02 32.66 7.80
CA PHE A 437 -10.47 31.66 8.77
C PHE A 437 -10.12 30.25 8.29
N LEU A 438 -9.46 29.47 9.15
CA LEU A 438 -9.19 28.04 8.93
C LEU A 438 -9.48 27.27 10.23
N PHE A 439 -9.51 25.95 10.13
CA PHE A 439 -9.72 25.05 11.25
C PHE A 439 -8.43 24.30 11.58
N LEU A 440 -8.03 24.32 12.84
CA LEU A 440 -6.88 23.60 13.37
C LEU A 440 -7.32 22.19 13.81
N ARG A 441 -6.51 21.19 13.49
CA ARG A 441 -6.74 19.76 13.77
C ARG A 441 -5.47 19.04 14.19
N GLY A 442 -5.63 17.86 14.78
CA GLY A 442 -4.54 17.03 15.25
C GLY A 442 -4.02 17.47 16.61
N SER A 443 -3.43 16.51 17.32
CA SER A 443 -2.81 16.72 18.63
C SER A 443 -3.79 17.35 19.64
N ILE A 444 -3.42 18.47 20.28
CA ILE A 444 -4.26 19.16 21.25
C ILE A 444 -5.63 19.54 20.67
N PHE A 445 -5.72 19.85 19.37
CA PHE A 445 -6.94 20.35 18.74
C PHE A 445 -8.00 19.27 18.53
N ASP A 446 -7.66 17.99 18.65
CA ASP A 446 -8.64 16.90 18.58
C ASP A 446 -9.58 16.88 19.79
N GLN A 447 -9.19 17.55 20.89
CA GLN A 447 -10.04 17.75 22.07
C GLN A 447 -10.94 19.00 21.95
N ALA A 448 -10.81 19.77 20.88
CA ALA A 448 -11.69 20.92 20.64
C ALA A 448 -13.13 20.44 20.33
N PRO A 449 -14.14 21.32 20.47
CA PRO A 449 -15.51 21.00 20.05
C PRO A 449 -15.52 20.54 18.59
N ARG A 450 -16.13 19.39 18.30
CA ARG A 450 -16.15 18.78 16.96
C ARG A 450 -14.76 18.36 16.42
N LYS A 451 -13.78 18.16 17.32
CA LYS A 451 -12.41 17.74 16.98
C LYS A 451 -11.69 18.70 16.01
N ASN A 452 -12.06 19.99 16.06
CA ASN A 452 -11.37 21.04 15.32
C ASN A 452 -11.55 22.40 16.02
N LEU A 453 -10.59 23.29 15.86
CA LEU A 453 -10.65 24.64 16.44
C LEU A 453 -10.60 25.69 15.33
N CYS A 454 -11.63 26.53 15.25
CA CYS A 454 -11.64 27.64 14.30
C CYS A 454 -10.61 28.71 14.72
N ALA A 455 -9.86 29.22 13.76
CA ALA A 455 -8.81 30.21 13.96
C ALA A 455 -8.88 31.30 12.89
N ARG A 456 -8.64 32.56 13.29
CA ARG A 456 -8.46 33.69 12.37
C ARG A 456 -7.00 34.10 12.37
N PHE A 457 -6.41 34.14 11.18
CA PHE A 457 -5.06 34.63 10.98
C PHE A 457 -5.07 36.15 11.03
N TYR A 458 -4.15 36.77 11.77
CA TYR A 458 -4.09 38.23 11.91
C TYR A 458 -2.74 38.83 11.48
N ASN A 459 -1.69 38.01 11.41
CA ASN A 459 -0.37 38.43 10.95
C ASN A 459 0.36 37.27 10.27
N CYS A 460 1.23 37.58 9.32
CA CYS A 460 2.04 36.61 8.59
C CYS A 460 3.38 37.26 8.24
N GLU A 461 4.47 36.68 8.73
CA GLU A 461 5.83 37.19 8.53
C GLU A 461 6.70 36.08 7.93
N GLU A 462 7.68 36.44 7.11
CA GLU A 462 8.68 35.49 6.59
C GLU A 462 9.57 34.98 7.73
N ASP A 463 9.91 33.70 7.73
CA ASP A 463 10.82 33.13 8.74
C ASP A 463 12.20 33.80 8.59
N PRO A 464 12.78 34.34 9.67
CA PRO A 464 14.08 35.02 9.61
C PRO A 464 15.23 34.10 9.16
N ASN A 465 15.08 32.79 9.30
CA ASN A 465 16.10 31.80 8.95
C ASN A 465 15.82 31.09 7.62
N ASP A 466 14.58 31.06 7.14
CA ASP A 466 14.19 30.37 5.91
C ASP A 466 13.15 31.17 5.11
N LYS A 467 13.60 31.76 4.01
CA LYS A 467 12.76 32.57 3.10
C LYS A 467 11.59 31.81 2.46
N ASN A 468 11.62 30.48 2.50
CA ASN A 468 10.55 29.64 1.95
C ASN A 468 9.45 29.32 2.98
N LYS A 469 9.56 29.85 4.21
CA LYS A 469 8.64 29.59 5.30
C LYS A 469 8.07 30.88 5.86
N PHE A 470 6.86 30.76 6.39
CA PHE A 470 6.13 31.88 6.97
C PHE A 470 5.64 31.54 8.37
N HIS A 471 5.85 32.45 9.30
CA HIS A 471 5.26 32.47 10.62
C HIS A 471 3.88 33.12 10.56
N CYS A 472 2.85 32.28 10.58
CA CYS A 472 1.46 32.70 10.52
C CYS A 472 0.89 32.76 11.94
N GLN A 473 0.52 33.95 12.40
CA GLN A 473 -0.03 34.18 13.74
C GLN A 473 -1.56 34.20 13.68
N LEU A 474 -2.18 33.49 14.62
CA LEU A 474 -3.62 33.28 14.65
C LEU A 474 -4.20 33.46 16.05
N ILE A 475 -5.49 33.79 16.09
CA ILE A 475 -6.32 33.83 17.29
C ILE A 475 -7.46 32.81 17.16
N TYR A 476 -7.81 32.19 18.28
CA TYR A 476 -8.84 31.14 18.32
C TYR A 476 -10.25 31.71 18.40
N PHE A 477 -11.22 30.98 17.83
CA PHE A 477 -12.64 31.30 17.82
C PHE A 477 -13.48 30.12 18.32
N GLY A 478 -14.51 30.43 19.10
CA GLY A 478 -15.50 29.42 19.54
C GLY A 478 -14.95 28.43 20.57
N ILE A 479 -13.92 28.81 21.33
CA ILE A 479 -13.39 27.97 22.40
C ILE A 479 -14.43 27.81 23.52
N ASN A 480 -14.67 26.57 23.96
CA ASN A 480 -15.47 26.30 25.14
C ASN A 480 -14.60 26.11 26.40
N GLU A 481 -15.24 26.15 27.57
CA GLU A 481 -14.55 26.00 28.85
C GLU A 481 -13.83 24.65 28.98
N ALA A 482 -14.40 23.58 28.42
CA ALA A 482 -13.84 22.24 28.45
C ALA A 482 -12.47 22.19 27.74
N PHE A 483 -12.39 22.71 26.50
CA PHE A 483 -11.14 22.79 25.76
C PHE A 483 -10.13 23.71 26.44
N ASN A 484 -10.55 24.86 26.97
CA ASN A 484 -9.66 25.76 27.71
C ASN A 484 -9.05 25.08 28.94
N LYS A 485 -9.83 24.31 29.71
CA LYS A 485 -9.32 23.52 30.84
C LYS A 485 -8.31 22.47 30.38
N TYR A 486 -8.62 21.75 29.30
CA TYR A 486 -7.71 20.77 28.71
C TYR A 486 -6.39 21.42 28.27
N ALA A 487 -6.46 22.52 27.50
CA ALA A 487 -5.29 23.22 27.00
C ALA A 487 -4.39 23.72 28.14
N ARG A 488 -4.99 24.26 29.22
CA ARG A 488 -4.25 24.66 30.44
C ARG A 488 -3.50 23.50 31.10
N SER A 489 -4.11 22.32 31.20
CA SER A 489 -3.43 21.13 31.73
C SER A 489 -2.27 20.74 30.83
N TRP A 490 -2.53 20.66 29.53
CA TRP A 490 -1.56 20.30 28.51
C TRP A 490 -0.34 21.23 28.50
N PHE A 491 -0.54 22.55 28.64
CA PHE A 491 0.54 23.53 28.75
C PHE A 491 1.42 23.30 29.98
N ARG A 492 0.80 23.02 31.14
CA ARG A 492 1.53 22.76 32.40
C ARG A 492 2.35 21.49 32.30
N GLU A 493 1.79 20.44 31.73
CA GLU A 493 2.47 19.16 31.52
C GLU A 493 3.66 19.33 30.56
N THR A 494 3.43 19.94 29.40
CA THR A 494 4.50 20.18 28.41
C THR A 494 5.62 21.04 28.96
N TYR A 495 5.29 22.08 29.74
CA TYR A 495 6.28 22.93 30.40
C TYR A 495 7.09 22.16 31.45
N ALA A 496 6.43 21.34 32.27
CA ALA A 496 7.10 20.51 33.26
C ALA A 496 8.08 19.53 32.59
N THR A 497 7.66 18.85 31.51
CA THR A 497 8.52 17.95 30.74
C THR A 497 9.73 18.67 30.13
N ALA A 498 9.51 19.82 29.50
CA ALA A 498 10.60 20.60 28.90
C ALA A 498 11.61 21.08 29.95
N LYS A 499 11.14 21.46 31.15
CA LYS A 499 12.01 21.85 32.26
C LYS A 499 12.85 20.67 32.76
N MET A 500 12.23 19.50 32.95
CA MET A 500 12.96 18.29 33.37
C MET A 500 14.04 17.88 32.36
N GLN A 501 13.76 18.01 31.06
CA GLN A 501 14.74 17.74 29.99
C GLN A 501 15.88 18.75 29.92
N ALA A 502 15.66 19.99 30.36
CA ALA A 502 16.71 21.01 30.40
C ALA A 502 17.62 20.87 31.64
N GLU A 503 17.16 20.15 32.66
CA GLU A 503 17.89 19.89 33.90
C GLU A 503 18.67 18.56 33.87
N SER A 504 18.37 17.68 32.90
CA SER A 504 19.10 16.43 32.59
C SER A 504 20.16 16.66 31.52
#